data_AF-A0A7C6MK38-F1
#
_entry.id   AF-A0A7C6MK38-F1
#
_cell.length_a   1.000
_cell.length_b   1.000
_cell.length_c   1.000
_cell.angle_alpha   90.00
_cell.angle_beta   90.00
_cell.angle_gamma   90.00
#
_symmetry.space_group_name_H-M   'P 1'
#
loop_
_entity.id
_entity.type
_entity.pdbx_description
1 polymer ?
#
loop_
_entity_poly.entity_id
_entity_poly.type
_entity_poly.pdbx_seq_one_letter_code
_entity_poly.pdbx_strand_id
1 'polypeptide(L)'
;MDEQTAGPAGPEDVIIAVEDPGLEQEAATIVAATGRRAIRVDSPDPSDAGWRRCAAILIDAGQATAMLARVTAGDGARPARQGLFLVHSDDTGPPERVADELGCGEPVPLPSCGAELVGRIGRPGAVRAGRVIACAPAV
;
A
#
# COMPACT_ATOMS: atom_id res chain seq x y z
N MET A 1 23.31 3.59 4.61
CA MET A 1 23.03 2.64 5.72
C MET A 1 21.91 3.28 6.53
N ASP A 2 20.73 2.71 6.43
CA ASP A 2 19.53 3.54 6.41
C ASP A 2 18.66 3.25 7.64
N GLU A 3 18.97 3.92 8.74
CA GLU A 3 18.19 3.88 9.99
C GLU A 3 16.71 4.26 9.79
N GLN A 4 16.38 4.92 8.68
CA GLN A 4 15.05 5.43 8.37
C GLN A 4 13.97 4.35 8.20
N THR A 5 14.30 3.08 7.96
CA THR A 5 13.29 2.00 7.80
C THR A 5 13.19 1.05 9.01
N ALA A 6 13.87 1.33 10.13
CA ALA A 6 13.99 0.39 11.25
C ALA A 6 12.87 0.52 12.31
N GLY A 7 12.43 -0.62 12.84
CA GLY A 7 11.45 -0.71 13.93
C GLY A 7 9.98 -0.78 13.47
N PRO A 8 9.03 -1.01 14.39
CA PRO A 8 7.61 -1.18 14.06
C PRO A 8 6.99 0.11 13.52
N ALA A 9 5.96 -0.03 12.68
CA ALA A 9 5.26 1.11 12.09
C ALA A 9 4.45 1.92 13.14
N GLY A 10 4.77 3.20 13.23
CA GLY A 10 4.06 4.21 14.00
C GLY A 10 2.91 4.86 13.20
N PRO A 11 2.14 5.78 13.83
CA PRO A 11 0.91 6.32 13.24
C PRO A 11 1.12 7.24 12.03
N GLU A 12 2.32 7.81 11.85
CA GLU A 12 2.64 8.68 10.71
C GLU A 12 3.43 7.96 9.59
N ASP A 13 3.80 6.68 9.80
CA ASP A 13 4.55 5.87 8.85
C ASP A 13 3.63 5.32 7.73
N VAL A 14 4.23 4.94 6.60
CA VAL A 14 3.59 4.17 5.53
C VAL A 14 4.26 2.80 5.41
N ILE A 15 3.47 1.74 5.43
CA ILE A 15 3.96 0.38 5.16
C ILE A 15 4.05 0.17 3.65
N ILE A 16 5.13 -0.46 3.19
CA ILE A 16 5.31 -0.94 1.82
C ILE A 16 5.45 -2.46 1.88
N ALA A 17 4.50 -3.17 1.28
CA ALA A 17 4.47 -4.61 1.14
C ALA A 17 4.36 -4.95 -0.35
N VAL A 18 5.49 -4.79 -1.05
CA VAL A 18 5.63 -4.94 -2.50
C VAL A 18 6.80 -5.90 -2.77
N GLU A 19 6.62 -6.88 -3.64
CA GLU A 19 7.61 -7.89 -4.00
C GLU A 19 8.40 -7.55 -5.28
N ASP A 20 7.82 -6.76 -6.19
CA ASP A 20 8.54 -6.26 -7.38
C ASP A 20 9.49 -5.09 -7.01
N PRO A 21 10.80 -5.17 -7.31
CA PRO A 21 11.75 -4.11 -6.93
C PRO A 21 11.54 -2.76 -7.63
N GLY A 22 10.94 -2.72 -8.82
CA GLY A 22 10.64 -1.48 -9.54
C GLY A 22 9.46 -0.75 -8.88
N LEU A 23 8.37 -1.48 -8.69
CA LEU A 23 7.17 -0.99 -8.01
C LEU A 23 7.46 -0.62 -6.54
N GLU A 24 8.37 -1.33 -5.86
CA GLU A 24 8.84 -0.97 -4.52
C GLU A 24 9.61 0.35 -4.51
N GLN A 25 10.45 0.61 -5.52
CA GLN A 25 11.19 1.86 -5.67
C GLN A 25 10.26 3.05 -5.97
N GLU A 26 9.21 2.86 -6.77
CA GLU A 26 8.17 3.87 -6.99
C GLU A 26 7.37 4.13 -5.70
N ALA A 27 6.92 3.07 -5.02
CA ALA A 27 6.23 3.17 -3.73
C ALA A 27 7.06 3.92 -2.69
N ALA A 28 8.36 3.64 -2.58
CA ALA A 28 9.28 4.34 -1.70
C ALA A 28 9.42 5.83 -2.06
N THR A 29 9.46 6.16 -3.34
CA THR A 29 9.53 7.53 -3.86
C THR A 29 8.25 8.31 -3.54
N ILE A 30 7.08 7.68 -3.68
CA ILE A 30 5.77 8.22 -3.30
C ILE A 30 5.74 8.49 -1.79
N VAL A 31 6.18 7.55 -0.95
CA VAL A 31 6.21 7.75 0.51
C VAL A 31 7.16 8.89 0.89
N ALA A 32 8.35 8.95 0.32
CA ALA A 32 9.29 10.06 0.55
C ALA A 32 8.67 11.43 0.19
N ALA A 33 7.94 11.52 -0.94
CA ALA A 33 7.27 12.74 -1.37
C ALA A 33 6.09 13.17 -0.47
N THR A 34 5.51 12.27 0.34
CA THR A 34 4.55 12.65 1.41
C THR A 34 5.22 13.25 2.65
N GLY A 35 6.54 13.11 2.79
CA GLY A 35 7.28 13.46 4.01
C GLY A 35 7.08 12.45 5.15
N ARG A 36 6.75 11.20 4.81
CA ARG A 36 6.53 10.10 5.76
C ARG A 36 7.67 9.09 5.72
N ARG A 37 7.77 8.28 6.78
CA ARG A 37 8.72 7.18 6.89
C ARG A 37 8.19 5.93 6.17
N ALA A 38 9.03 5.25 5.39
CA ALA A 38 8.69 3.98 4.74
C ALA A 38 9.10 2.80 5.62
N ILE A 39 8.20 1.82 5.80
CA ILE A 39 8.45 0.57 6.53
C ILE A 39 8.19 -0.60 5.58
N ARG A 40 9.26 -1.28 5.16
CA ARG A 40 9.18 -2.48 4.30
C ARG A 40 8.69 -3.68 5.12
N VAL A 41 7.77 -4.47 4.56
CA VAL A 41 7.21 -5.67 5.19
C VAL A 41 7.00 -6.78 4.15
N ASP A 42 7.85 -7.81 4.19
CA ASP A 42 7.86 -8.93 3.23
C ASP A 42 6.67 -9.91 3.40
N SER A 43 5.92 -9.78 4.50
CA SER A 43 4.77 -10.62 4.83
C SER A 43 3.75 -9.85 5.70
N PRO A 44 2.84 -9.08 5.09
CA PRO A 44 1.84 -8.29 5.81
C PRO A 44 0.83 -9.16 6.58
N ASP A 45 0.44 -8.69 7.78
CA ASP A 45 -0.57 -9.29 8.66
C ASP A 45 -1.53 -8.20 9.18
N PRO A 46 -2.84 -8.26 8.84
CA PRO A 46 -3.85 -7.36 9.38
C PRO A 46 -4.02 -7.38 10.91
N SER A 47 -3.52 -8.44 11.55
CA SER A 47 -3.53 -8.63 13.01
C SER A 47 -2.45 -7.83 13.74
N ASP A 48 -1.51 -7.21 13.02
CA ASP A 48 -0.40 -6.44 13.60
C ASP A 48 -0.85 -5.08 14.18
N ALA A 49 -0.09 -4.55 15.14
CA ALA A 49 -0.35 -3.25 15.74
C ALA A 49 -0.01 -2.09 14.80
N GLY A 50 1.08 -2.20 14.03
CA GLY A 50 1.51 -1.24 13.01
C GLY A 50 0.56 -1.21 11.81
N TRP A 51 0.14 -2.36 11.27
CA TRP A 51 -0.86 -2.44 10.19
C TRP A 51 -2.09 -1.58 10.48
N ARG A 52 -2.68 -1.73 11.67
CA ARG A 52 -3.89 -0.98 12.03
C ARG A 52 -3.62 0.51 12.28
N ARG A 53 -2.44 0.88 12.79
CA ARG A 53 -2.10 2.24 13.25
C ARG A 53 -1.48 3.14 12.19
N CYS A 54 -0.72 2.60 11.24
CA CYS A 54 0.02 3.37 10.22
C CYS A 54 -0.88 4.28 9.37
N ALA A 55 -0.32 5.36 8.83
CA ALA A 55 -1.06 6.33 8.03
C ALA A 55 -1.60 5.72 6.73
N ALA A 56 -0.77 4.91 6.06
CA ALA A 56 -1.14 4.21 4.83
C ALA A 56 -0.36 2.89 4.67
N ILE A 57 -0.83 2.06 3.75
CA ILE A 57 -0.21 0.80 3.33
C ILE A 57 -0.26 0.75 1.81
N LEU A 58 0.90 0.61 1.17
CA LEU A 58 1.04 0.27 -0.24
C LEU A 58 1.31 -1.24 -0.31
N ILE A 59 0.43 -2.00 -0.94
CA ILE A 59 0.53 -3.45 -1.10
C ILE A 59 0.37 -3.82 -2.58
N ASP A 60 1.12 -4.79 -3.11
CA ASP A 60 0.88 -5.27 -4.48
C ASP A 60 -0.04 -6.48 -4.56
N ALA A 61 -0.32 -6.94 -5.79
CA ALA A 61 -1.20 -8.07 -6.04
C ALA A 61 -0.67 -9.42 -5.47
N GLY A 62 0.64 -9.65 -5.48
CA GLY A 62 1.25 -10.88 -4.97
C GLY A 62 1.18 -10.94 -3.45
N GLN A 63 1.63 -9.89 -2.79
CA GLN A 63 1.57 -9.72 -1.33
C GLN A 63 0.14 -9.69 -0.80
N ALA A 64 -0.79 -9.03 -1.51
CA ALA A 64 -2.21 -9.07 -1.18
C ALA A 64 -2.81 -10.47 -1.31
N THR A 65 -2.49 -11.21 -2.38
CA THR A 65 -2.98 -12.59 -2.58
C THR A 65 -2.44 -13.53 -1.51
N ALA A 66 -1.14 -13.44 -1.19
CA ALA A 66 -0.52 -14.21 -0.11
C ALA A 66 -1.12 -13.88 1.26
N MET A 67 -1.38 -12.61 1.55
CA MET A 67 -2.06 -12.17 2.77
C MET A 67 -3.50 -12.69 2.86
N LEU A 68 -4.29 -12.55 1.78
CA LEU A 68 -5.67 -13.04 1.72
C LEU A 68 -5.74 -14.54 1.96
N ALA A 69 -4.87 -15.33 1.33
CA ALA A 69 -4.77 -16.77 1.55
C ALA A 69 -4.48 -17.13 3.02
N ARG A 70 -3.58 -16.40 3.69
CA ARG A 70 -3.33 -16.56 5.14
C ARG A 70 -4.55 -16.20 5.99
N VAL A 71 -5.21 -15.08 5.69
CA VAL A 71 -6.36 -14.56 6.45
C VAL A 71 -7.59 -15.47 6.31
N THR A 72 -7.85 -16.01 5.12
CA THR A 72 -8.99 -16.92 4.87
C THR A 72 -8.80 -18.33 5.42
N ALA A 73 -7.57 -18.70 5.79
CA ALA A 73 -7.26 -20.00 6.38
C ALA A 73 -7.52 -20.08 7.91
N GLY A 74 -8.05 -19.01 8.52
CA GLY A 74 -8.46 -18.97 9.92
C GLY A 74 -9.48 -17.87 10.22
N ASP A 75 -9.77 -17.61 11.49
CA ASP A 75 -10.69 -16.54 11.94
C ASP A 75 -10.02 -15.14 11.87
N GLY A 76 -9.40 -14.83 10.74
CA GLY A 76 -8.53 -13.66 10.57
C GLY A 76 -9.26 -12.31 10.63
N ALA A 77 -8.55 -11.29 11.10
CA ALA A 77 -9.03 -9.91 11.05
C ALA A 77 -9.20 -9.45 9.58
N ARG A 78 -10.29 -8.74 9.27
CA ARG A 78 -10.53 -8.22 7.92
C ARG A 78 -9.36 -7.31 7.48
N PRO A 79 -8.79 -7.49 6.27
CA PRO A 79 -7.70 -6.65 5.77
C PRO A 79 -8.16 -5.23 5.45
N ALA A 80 -9.43 -5.08 5.03
CA ALA A 80 -10.05 -3.82 4.62
C ALA A 80 -9.93 -2.72 5.70
N ARG A 81 -9.18 -1.66 5.38
CA ARG A 81 -9.04 -0.45 6.21
C ARG A 81 -8.95 0.81 5.35
N GLN A 82 -9.26 1.97 5.92
CA GLN A 82 -8.88 3.25 5.32
C GLN A 82 -7.34 3.34 5.24
N GLY A 83 -6.84 3.90 4.15
CA GLY A 83 -5.39 4.01 3.90
C GLY A 83 -4.73 2.74 3.39
N LEU A 84 -5.47 1.67 3.07
CA LEU A 84 -4.96 0.54 2.28
C LEU A 84 -5.05 0.86 0.78
N PHE A 85 -3.93 0.71 0.07
CA PHE A 85 -3.82 0.96 -1.36
C PHE A 85 -3.13 -0.24 -2.04
N LEU A 86 -3.90 -0.98 -2.86
CA LEU A 86 -3.37 -1.93 -3.84
C LEU A 86 -2.65 -1.19 -4.98
N VAL A 87 -1.45 -1.66 -5.35
CA VAL A 87 -0.64 -1.18 -6.50
C VAL A 87 -0.34 -2.34 -7.46
N HIS A 88 -0.10 -2.04 -8.74
CA HIS A 88 0.34 -3.01 -9.74
C HIS A 88 1.10 -2.30 -10.87
N SER A 89 1.92 -3.06 -11.60
CA SER A 89 2.59 -2.58 -12.83
C SER A 89 1.58 -2.44 -13.98
N ASP A 90 1.76 -1.44 -14.83
CA ASP A 90 0.81 -1.04 -15.88
C ASP A 90 0.88 -1.87 -17.17
N ASP A 91 1.91 -2.70 -17.33
CA ASP A 91 1.98 -3.79 -18.30
C ASP A 91 1.00 -4.93 -17.99
N THR A 92 0.44 -4.95 -16.77
CA THR A 92 -0.60 -5.89 -16.33
C THR A 92 -1.96 -5.21 -16.16
N GLY A 93 -3.03 -5.93 -16.55
CA GLY A 93 -4.40 -5.49 -16.27
C GLY A 93 -4.68 -5.41 -14.77
N PRO A 94 -5.59 -4.53 -14.32
CA PRO A 94 -5.82 -4.29 -12.91
C PRO A 94 -6.25 -5.59 -12.18
N PRO A 95 -5.74 -5.85 -10.97
CA PRO A 95 -6.08 -7.05 -10.19
C PRO A 95 -7.46 -6.91 -9.51
N GLU A 96 -8.53 -6.72 -10.30
CA GLU A 96 -9.89 -6.38 -9.86
C GLU A 96 -10.40 -7.26 -8.71
N ARG A 97 -10.27 -8.59 -8.86
CA ARG A 97 -10.69 -9.55 -7.83
C ARG A 97 -9.96 -9.35 -6.50
N VAL A 98 -8.67 -9.02 -6.53
CA VAL A 98 -7.88 -8.78 -5.31
C VAL A 98 -8.30 -7.45 -4.67
N ALA A 99 -8.66 -6.44 -5.49
CA ALA A 99 -9.22 -5.19 -4.99
C ALA A 99 -10.53 -5.42 -4.22
N ASP A 100 -11.47 -6.18 -4.81
CA ASP A 100 -12.74 -6.53 -4.19
C ASP A 100 -12.55 -7.32 -2.87
N GLU A 101 -11.68 -8.34 -2.87
CA GLU A 101 -11.41 -9.15 -1.68
C GLU A 101 -10.68 -8.37 -0.57
N LEU A 102 -9.87 -7.36 -0.90
CA LEU A 102 -9.31 -6.40 0.06
C LEU A 102 -10.33 -5.35 0.55
N GLY A 103 -11.50 -5.22 -0.09
CA GLY A 103 -12.43 -4.12 0.15
C GLY A 103 -11.90 -2.75 -0.34
N CYS A 104 -10.96 -2.75 -1.28
CA CYS A 104 -10.68 -1.57 -2.08
C CYS A 104 -11.95 -1.22 -2.90
N GLY A 105 -12.26 0.06 -3.04
CA GLY A 105 -13.31 0.48 -3.98
C GLY A 105 -12.87 0.31 -5.44
N GLU A 106 -13.79 0.57 -6.37
CA GLU A 106 -13.58 0.53 -7.82
C GLU A 106 -12.15 0.96 -8.23
N PRO A 107 -11.40 0.14 -9.00
CA PRO A 107 -10.08 0.52 -9.48
C PRO A 107 -10.19 1.77 -10.36
N VAL A 108 -9.67 2.89 -9.87
CA VAL A 108 -9.50 4.11 -10.68
C VAL A 108 -8.09 4.10 -11.25
N PRO A 109 -7.86 3.56 -12.48
CA PRO A 109 -6.54 3.54 -13.09
C PRO A 109 -5.98 4.96 -13.13
N LEU A 110 -4.78 5.14 -12.57
CA LEU A 110 -4.09 6.43 -12.48
C LEU A 110 -3.19 6.66 -13.70
N PRO A 111 -3.65 7.33 -14.78
CA PRO A 111 -2.70 8.07 -15.59
C PRO A 111 -2.07 9.17 -14.72
N SER A 112 -0.78 9.43 -14.98
CA SER A 112 0.05 10.49 -14.38
C SER A 112 0.69 10.22 -13.01
N CYS A 113 1.82 10.92 -12.85
CA CYS A 113 2.77 10.89 -11.75
C CYS A 113 2.19 10.67 -10.35
N GLY A 114 2.94 9.94 -9.51
CA GLY A 114 2.59 9.62 -8.11
C GLY A 114 2.27 10.81 -7.18
N ALA A 115 2.35 12.06 -7.66
CA ALA A 115 1.76 13.23 -7.04
C ALA A 115 0.26 13.06 -6.67
N GLU A 116 -0.55 12.32 -7.45
CA GLU A 116 -1.93 12.04 -7.00
C GLU A 116 -1.95 11.12 -5.78
N LEU A 117 -1.18 10.03 -5.78
CA LEU A 117 -1.12 9.11 -4.64
C LEU A 117 -0.51 9.78 -3.39
N VAL A 118 0.49 10.65 -3.55
CA VAL A 118 0.97 11.59 -2.51
C VAL A 118 -0.18 12.46 -1.98
N GLY A 119 -1.04 12.96 -2.87
CA GLY A 119 -2.25 13.69 -2.50
C GLY A 119 -3.31 12.85 -1.79
N ARG A 120 -3.45 11.55 -2.11
CA ARG A 120 -4.39 10.63 -1.47
C ARG A 120 -3.90 10.20 -0.07
N ILE A 121 -2.61 9.88 0.09
CA ILE A 121 -1.97 9.55 1.37
C ILE A 121 -1.90 10.79 2.29
N GLY A 122 -1.60 11.96 1.72
CA GLY A 122 -1.46 13.21 2.45
C GLY A 122 -0.19 13.32 3.30
N ARG A 123 0.11 14.54 3.73
CA ARG A 123 1.23 14.84 4.65
C ARG A 123 0.88 14.48 6.10
N PRO A 124 1.88 14.30 6.99
CA PRO A 124 1.66 14.11 8.42
C PRO A 124 0.64 15.09 9.03
N GLY A 125 -0.22 14.60 9.92
CA GLY A 125 -1.31 15.37 10.54
C GLY A 125 -2.52 15.68 9.63
N ALA A 126 -2.50 15.36 8.33
CA ALA A 126 -3.64 15.55 7.42
C ALA A 126 -4.31 14.21 7.07
N VAL A 127 -5.46 13.93 7.70
CA VAL A 127 -6.23 12.68 7.48
C VAL A 127 -7.09 12.78 6.21
N ARG A 128 -7.01 11.78 5.34
CA ARG A 128 -7.87 11.61 4.15
C ARG A 128 -8.46 10.19 4.10
N ALA A 129 -9.67 10.07 3.57
CA ALA A 129 -10.33 8.77 3.35
C ALA A 129 -9.79 8.10 2.07
N GLY A 130 -9.38 6.83 2.16
CA GLY A 130 -8.71 6.12 1.05
C GLY A 130 -9.65 5.44 0.05
N ARG A 131 -9.30 5.52 -1.24
CA ARG A 131 -9.68 4.68 -2.39
C ARG A 131 -8.53 4.67 -3.43
N VAL A 132 -8.53 3.76 -4.41
CA VAL A 132 -7.33 3.23 -5.11
C VAL A 132 -7.53 3.27 -6.68
N ILE A 133 -6.86 2.69 -7.71
CA ILE A 133 -5.70 1.78 -8.00
C ILE A 133 -5.09 2.15 -9.38
N ALA A 134 -3.77 2.39 -9.50
CA ALA A 134 -2.83 1.93 -10.58
C ALA A 134 -1.58 2.84 -10.72
N CYS A 135 -0.80 2.63 -11.79
CA CYS A 135 0.43 3.32 -12.20
C CYS A 135 0.38 3.80 -13.68
N ALA A 136 1.43 4.47 -14.18
CA ALA A 136 1.53 4.92 -15.59
C ALA A 136 2.98 5.07 -16.10
N PRO A 137 3.26 4.86 -17.41
CA PRO A 137 4.62 4.72 -17.94
C PRO A 137 5.08 5.94 -18.77
N ALA A 138 6.38 6.01 -19.08
CA ALA A 138 6.90 6.40 -20.41
C ALA A 138 8.45 6.40 -20.51
N VAL A 139 9.02 5.29 -21.03
CA VAL A 139 9.99 5.28 -22.17
C VAL A 139 10.06 3.89 -22.79
#